data_AF-A0A2B7ZWJ2-F1
#
_entry.id   AF-A0A2B7ZWJ2-F1
#
_cell.length_a   1.000
_cell.length_b   1.000
_cell.length_c   1.000
_cell.angle_alpha   90.00
_cell.angle_beta   90.00
_cell.angle_gamma   90.00
#
_symmetry.space_group_name_H-M   'P 1'
#
loop_
_entity.id
_entity.type
_entity.pdbx_description
1 polymer ?
#
loop_
_entity_poly.entity_id
_entity_poly.type
_entity_poly.pdbx_seq_one_letter_code
_entity_poly.pdbx_strand_id
1 'polypeptide(L)'
;MIFISAKNKLHIEELKAKIISLFQMPKIKHSDAIVTNLRHYQQLNQAHQALQKISVGIEQRLSADLLAAEINHALHSLAYITGEAITSDTVLESIFSRFCIGK
;
A
#
# COMPACT_ATOMS: atom_id res chain seq x y z
N MET A 1 13.18 -17.51 -26.34
CA MET A 1 11.84 -17.97 -26.79
C MET A 1 11.65 -19.36 -26.20
N ILE A 2 10.56 -19.63 -25.48
CA ILE A 2 10.31 -20.93 -24.83
C ILE A 2 9.22 -21.64 -25.64
N PHE A 3 9.48 -22.85 -26.10
CA PHE A 3 8.47 -23.68 -26.78
C PHE A 3 7.67 -24.45 -25.75
N ILE A 4 6.34 -24.43 -25.81
CA ILE A 4 5.48 -25.12 -24.85
C ILE A 4 4.51 -26.08 -25.53
N SER A 5 4.11 -27.14 -24.83
CA SER A 5 2.97 -27.99 -25.23
C SER A 5 2.09 -28.28 -24.03
N ALA A 6 0.93 -27.62 -23.96
CA ALA A 6 -0.04 -27.83 -22.89
C ALA A 6 -0.62 -29.26 -22.90
N LYS A 7 -0.89 -29.81 -24.09
CA LYS A 7 -1.42 -31.17 -24.27
C LYS A 7 -0.46 -32.24 -23.72
N ASN A 8 0.84 -32.07 -23.97
CA ASN A 8 1.87 -33.03 -23.58
C ASN A 8 2.56 -32.66 -22.25
N LYS A 9 2.13 -31.57 -21.59
CA LYS A 9 2.74 -31.03 -20.37
C LYS A 9 4.24 -30.74 -20.49
N LEU A 10 4.71 -30.38 -21.68
CA LEU A 10 6.13 -30.08 -21.95
C LEU A 10 6.44 -28.61 -21.64
N HIS A 11 7.59 -28.39 -21.00
CA HIS A 11 8.18 -27.08 -20.68
C HIS A 11 7.32 -26.13 -19.83
N ILE A 12 6.33 -26.67 -19.10
CA ILE A 12 5.50 -25.89 -18.17
C ILE A 12 6.32 -25.37 -16.98
N GLU A 13 7.25 -26.17 -16.45
CA GLU A 13 8.12 -25.75 -15.35
C GLU A 13 9.12 -24.68 -15.78
N GLU A 14 9.64 -24.76 -17.01
CA GLU A 14 10.53 -23.74 -17.58
C GLU A 14 9.79 -22.40 -17.75
N LEU A 15 8.52 -22.45 -18.21
CA LEU A 15 7.67 -21.27 -18.27
C LEU A 15 7.44 -20.66 -16.88
N LYS A 16 7.12 -21.47 -15.86
CA LYS A 16 6.95 -20.98 -14.47
C LYS A 16 8.22 -20.33 -13.94
N ALA A 17 9.37 -20.97 -14.11
CA ALA A 17 10.65 -20.42 -13.69
C ALA A 17 10.95 -19.10 -14.40
N LYS A 18 10.64 -19.00 -15.70
CA LYS A 18 10.82 -17.77 -16.46
C LYS A 18 9.90 -16.66 -15.95
N ILE A 19 8.63 -16.95 -15.69
CA ILE A 19 7.68 -15.99 -15.11
C ILE A 19 8.22 -15.48 -13.78
N ILE A 20 8.65 -16.36 -12.87
CA ILE A 20 9.22 -15.97 -11.58
C ILE A 20 10.47 -15.10 -11.78
N SER A 21 11.34 -15.42 -12.74
CA SER A 21 12.55 -14.63 -13.01
C SER A 21 12.27 -13.21 -13.54
N LEU A 22 11.09 -12.96 -14.10
CA LEU A 22 10.67 -11.61 -14.51
C LEU A 22 10.29 -10.73 -13.32
N PHE A 23 9.85 -11.35 -12.23
CA PHE A 23 9.57 -10.66 -10.98
C PHE A 23 10.85 -10.65 -10.13
N GLN A 24 11.56 -9.52 -10.14
CA GLN A 24 12.64 -9.27 -9.17
C GLN A 24 12.02 -9.03 -7.79
N MET A 25 11.51 -10.09 -7.16
CA MET A 25 10.92 -9.96 -5.83
C MET A 25 12.05 -9.67 -4.84
N PRO A 26 11.96 -8.57 -4.07
CA PRO A 26 12.90 -8.34 -2.98
C PRO A 26 12.83 -9.53 -2.02
N LYS A 27 13.94 -9.82 -1.33
CA LYS A 27 13.95 -10.82 -0.25
C LYS A 27 13.11 -10.30 0.90
N ILE A 28 11.81 -10.57 0.87
CA ILE A 28 10.88 -10.24 1.94
C ILE A 28 11.19 -11.18 3.11
N LYS A 29 11.55 -10.60 4.26
CA LYS A 29 11.68 -11.35 5.50
C LYS A 29 10.30 -11.49 6.14
N HIS A 30 10.11 -12.53 6.94
CA HIS A 30 8.88 -12.69 7.73
C HIS A 30 8.60 -11.52 8.69
N SER A 31 9.61 -10.72 9.03
CA SER A 31 9.50 -9.53 9.87
C SER A 31 8.96 -8.29 9.13
N ASP A 32 8.90 -8.32 7.80
CA ASP A 32 8.57 -7.13 7.03
C ASP A 32 7.04 -6.90 7.04
N ALA A 33 6.62 -5.67 7.35
CA ALA A 33 5.23 -5.29 7.23
C ALA A 33 4.87 -5.13 5.74
N ILE A 34 3.98 -5.99 5.24
CA ILE A 34 3.53 -5.97 3.85
C ILE A 34 2.19 -5.26 3.76
N VAL A 35 2.12 -4.22 2.95
CA VAL A 35 0.87 -3.50 2.66
C VAL A 35 0.23 -4.10 1.42
N THR A 36 -0.84 -4.87 1.60
CA THR A 36 -1.53 -5.57 0.51
C THR A 36 -2.79 -4.85 0.01
N ASN A 37 -3.30 -3.91 0.79
CA ASN A 37 -4.52 -3.17 0.46
C ASN A 37 -4.17 -1.83 -0.21
N LEU A 38 -4.70 -1.58 -1.41
CA LEU A 38 -4.51 -0.33 -2.16
C LEU A 38 -4.93 0.91 -1.35
N ARG A 39 -6.00 0.82 -0.56
CA ARG A 39 -6.46 1.91 0.32
C ARG A 39 -5.38 2.27 1.35
N HIS A 40 -4.79 1.28 1.99
CA HIS A 40 -3.74 1.52 2.99
C HIS A 40 -2.50 2.11 2.31
N TYR A 41 -2.13 1.58 1.14
CA TYR A 41 -1.01 2.10 0.35
C TYR A 41 -1.21 3.59 0.00
N GLN A 42 -2.40 3.97 -0.47
CA GLN A 42 -2.71 5.36 -0.81
C GLN A 42 -2.59 6.29 0.40
N GLN A 43 -3.12 5.88 1.56
CA GLN A 43 -3.03 6.68 2.79
C GLN A 43 -1.59 6.79 3.32
N LEU A 44 -0.81 5.70 3.28
CA LEU A 44 0.60 5.74 3.65
C LEU A 44 1.40 6.65 2.72
N ASN A 45 1.09 6.66 1.43
CA ASN A 45 1.72 7.55 0.47
C ASN A 45 1.37 9.03 0.73
N GLN A 46 0.11 9.33 1.10
CA GLN A 46 -0.30 10.68 1.51
C GLN A 46 0.42 11.13 2.78
N ALA A 47 0.47 10.27 3.81
CA ALA A 47 1.21 10.55 5.03
C ALA A 47 2.71 10.80 4.75
N HIS A 48 3.32 9.96 3.90
CA HIS A 48 4.71 10.14 3.48
C HIS A 48 4.94 11.48 2.77
N GLN A 49 4.06 11.88 1.86
CA GLN A 49 4.15 13.18 1.18
C GLN A 49 4.04 14.36 2.16
N ALA A 50 3.12 14.29 3.12
CA ALA A 50 3.00 15.30 4.17
C ALA A 50 4.28 15.38 5.03
N LEU A 51 4.86 14.24 5.41
CA LEU A 51 6.13 14.17 6.13
C LEU A 51 7.29 14.78 5.33
N GLN A 52 7.36 14.54 4.03
CA GLN A 52 8.36 15.17 3.15
C GLN A 52 8.21 16.69 3.14
N LYS A 53 6.98 17.21 3.04
CA LYS A 53 6.73 18.65 3.12
C LYS A 53 7.11 19.25 4.47
N ILE A 54 6.86 18.53 5.58
CA ILE A 54 7.30 18.96 6.92
C ILE A 54 8.82 19.06 6.96
N SER A 55 9.54 18.04 6.46
CA SER A 55 11.00 18.05 6.41
C SER A 55 11.54 19.26 5.62
N VAL A 56 11.00 19.49 4.43
CA VAL A 56 11.35 20.66 3.60
C VAL A 56 10.97 21.98 4.29
N GLY A 57 9.81 22.03 4.94
CA GLY A 57 9.34 23.21 5.65
C GLY A 57 10.21 23.59 6.85
N ILE A 58 10.78 22.60 7.54
CA ILE A 58 11.75 22.80 8.61
C ILE A 58 13.04 23.41 8.05
N GLU A 59 13.56 22.87 6.94
CA GLU A 59 14.75 23.42 6.26
C GLU A 59 14.53 24.87 5.80
N GLN A 60 13.31 25.18 5.35
CA GLN A 60 12.89 26.52 4.92
C GLN A 60 12.50 27.45 6.07
N ARG A 61 12.55 27.00 7.32
CA ARG A 61 12.13 27.76 8.52
C ARG A 61 10.71 28.32 8.42
N LEU A 62 9.78 27.52 7.90
CA LEU A 62 8.35 27.87 7.90
C LEU A 62 7.83 28.06 9.33
N SER A 63 6.75 28.83 9.47
CA SER A 63 6.10 29.03 10.76
C SER A 63 5.53 27.72 11.30
N ALA A 64 5.44 27.63 12.63
CA ALA A 64 4.87 26.47 13.30
C ALA A 64 3.43 26.19 12.83
N ASP A 65 2.65 27.23 12.50
CA ASP A 65 1.27 27.08 12.01
C ASP A 65 1.20 26.33 10.67
N LEU A 66 2.12 26.63 9.74
CA LEU A 66 2.18 25.95 8.44
C LEU A 66 2.64 24.50 8.59
N LEU A 67 3.59 24.25 9.49
CA LEU A 67 4.03 22.89 9.80
C LEU A 67 2.93 22.08 10.49
N ALA A 68 2.18 22.69 11.41
CA ALA A 68 1.09 22.05 12.12
C ALA A 68 -0.02 21.56 11.17
N ALA A 69 -0.32 22.31 10.11
CA ALA A 69 -1.27 21.88 9.09
C ALA A 69 -0.85 20.57 8.40
N GLU A 70 0.41 20.46 7.98
CA GLU A 70 0.93 19.25 7.33
C GLU A 70 1.08 18.08 8.34
N ILE A 71 1.42 18.35 9.60
CA ILE A 71 1.44 17.34 10.67
C ILE A 71 0.05 16.74 10.86
N ASN A 72 -0.98 17.59 10.96
CA ASN A 72 -2.36 17.14 11.07
C ASN A 72 -2.80 16.33 9.86
N HIS A 73 -2.36 16.71 8.64
CA HIS A 73 -2.63 15.92 7.44
C HIS A 73 -2.02 14.52 7.55
N ALA A 74 -0.74 14.40 7.92
CA ALA A 74 -0.07 13.12 8.09
C ALA A 74 -0.80 12.23 9.12
N LEU A 75 -1.17 12.81 10.27
CA LEU A 75 -1.91 12.10 11.32
C LEU A 75 -3.29 11.64 10.84
N HIS A 76 -4.03 12.48 10.10
CA HIS A 76 -5.33 12.13 9.58
C HIS A 76 -5.26 10.97 8.58
N SER A 77 -4.28 10.97 7.66
CA SER A 77 -4.08 9.86 6.73
C SER A 77 -3.77 8.54 7.46
N LEU A 78 -3.00 8.60 8.55
CA LEU A 78 -2.72 7.41 9.37
C LEU A 78 -3.97 6.94 10.15
N ALA A 79 -4.75 7.85 10.71
CA ALA A 79 -6.00 7.56 11.41
C ALA A 79 -7.05 6.91 10.48
N TYR A 80 -7.01 7.22 9.18
CA TYR A 80 -7.87 6.56 8.20
C TYR A 80 -7.50 5.08 8.00
N ILE A 81 -6.23 4.70 8.20
CA ILE A 81 -5.79 3.31 8.12
C ILE A 81 -6.29 2.52 9.33
N THR A 82 -6.13 3.08 10.53
CA THR A 82 -6.56 2.46 11.80
C THR A 82 -8.08 2.43 11.98
N GLY A 83 -8.80 3.30 11.26
CA GLY A 83 -10.25 3.38 11.28
C GLY A 83 -10.80 4.51 12.17
N GLU A 84 -9.94 5.20 12.90
CA GLU A 84 -10.31 6.29 13.83
C GLU A 84 -10.90 7.51 13.11
N ALA A 85 -10.50 7.75 11.86
CA ALA A 85 -10.96 8.88 11.05
C ALA A 85 -11.87 8.46 9.87
N ILE A 86 -12.44 7.25 9.88
CA ILE A 86 -13.40 6.85 8.84
C ILE A 86 -14.73 7.56 9.10
N THR A 87 -15.03 8.56 8.28
CA THR A 87 -16.26 9.35 8.35
C THR A 87 -17.31 8.97 7.30
N SER A 88 -16.98 8.07 6.37
CA SER A 88 -17.87 7.71 5.26
C SER A 88 -18.43 6.31 5.39
N ASP A 89 -19.75 6.22 5.50
CA ASP A 89 -20.50 4.96 5.50
C ASP A 89 -20.22 4.11 4.26
N THR A 90 -19.92 4.76 3.12
CA THR A 90 -19.61 4.07 1.85
C THR A 90 -18.31 3.26 1.91
N VAL A 91 -17.35 3.68 2.74
CA VAL A 91 -16.08 2.98 2.93
C VAL A 91 -16.29 1.73 3.77
N LEU A 92 -17.09 1.85 4.84
CA LEU A 92 -17.47 0.72 5.68
C LEU A 92 -18.28 -0.30 4.86
N GLU A 93 -19.24 0.17 4.07
CA GLU A 93 -20.07 -0.68 3.22
C GLU A 93 -19.23 -1.39 2.13
N SER A 94 -18.26 -0.71 1.51
CA SER A 94 -17.32 -1.35 0.57
C SER A 94 -16.38 -2.37 1.24
N ILE A 95 -16.04 -2.18 2.51
CA ILE A 95 -15.22 -3.14 3.25
C ILE A 95 -16.06 -4.37 3.59
N PHE A 96 -17.23 -4.18 4.20
CA PHE A 96 -18.08 -5.27 4.70
C PHE A 96 -18.84 -6.03 3.61
N SER A 97 -19.11 -5.41 2.46
CA SER A 97 -19.69 -6.10 1.29
C SER A 97 -18.84 -7.25 0.75
N ARG A 98 -17.55 -7.31 1.12
CA ARG A 98 -16.63 -8.40 0.74
C ARG A 98 -16.55 -9.51 1.80
N PHE A 99 -17.24 -9.36 2.92
CA PHE A 99 -17.30 -10.38 3.96
C PHE A 99 -18.46 -11.33 3.71
N CYS A 100 -18.22 -12.61 3.98
CA CYS A 100 -19.30 -13.58 4.01
C CYS A 100 -20.27 -13.24 5.16
N ILE A 101 -21.56 -13.55 4.98
CA ILE A 101 -22.59 -13.38 6.01
C ILE A 101 -22.18 -14.19 7.25
N GLY A 102 -22.15 -13.54 8.42
CA GLY A 102 -21.78 -14.15 9.69
C GLY A 102 -20.32 -13.93 10.12
N LYS A 103 -19.59 -13.01 9.49
CA LYS A 103 -18.31 -12.47 9.95
C LYS A 103 -18.41 -10.99 10.31
#